data_AF-A0A7U9DQU4-F1
#
_entry.id   AF-A0A7U9DQU4-F1
#
_cell.length_a   1.000
_cell.length_b   1.000
_cell.length_c   1.000
_cell.angle_alpha   90.00
_cell.angle_beta   90.00
_cell.angle_gamma   90.00
#
_symmetry.space_group_name_H-M   'P 1'
#
loop_
_entity.id
_entity.type
_entity.pdbx_description
1 polymer ?
#
loop_
_entity_poly.entity_id
_entity_poly.type
_entity_poly.pdbx_seq_one_letter_code
_entity_poly.pdbx_strand_id
1 'polypeptide(L)'
;MWTGLPPGLLHLRRLLLVVWLGLLTVAAVVLPALFLDPLWAALALLPLALTAWGWVMLGRNWRSWRYAERADDLLISRGVLWREETVVPYGRMQLVEVTSGPVERHFGLASVQLHTAAAATDATIPGLDPAEAERLRDRLTELGEARSAGL
;
A
#
# COMPACT_ATOMS: atom_id res chain seq x y z
N MET A 1 0.00 -20.48 3.05
CA MET A 1 1.34 -19.98 3.45
C MET A 1 1.29 -18.46 3.41
N TRP A 2 2.06 -17.75 4.24
CA TRP A 2 2.08 -16.29 4.20
C TRP A 2 2.93 -15.79 3.04
N THR A 3 2.36 -14.93 2.21
CA THR A 3 3.00 -14.24 1.09
C THR A 3 3.17 -12.76 1.44
N GLY A 4 4.37 -12.24 1.20
CA GLY A 4 4.66 -10.81 1.33
C GLY A 4 4.33 -10.06 0.06
N LEU A 5 4.21 -8.73 0.16
CA LEU A 5 4.09 -7.87 -1.02
C LEU A 5 5.41 -7.82 -1.81
N PRO A 6 5.36 -7.67 -3.13
CA PRO A 6 6.56 -7.48 -3.92
C PRO A 6 7.23 -6.12 -3.60
N PRO A 7 8.55 -5.99 -3.83
CA PRO A 7 9.31 -4.80 -3.45
C PRO A 7 8.97 -3.56 -4.30
N GLY A 8 8.31 -3.71 -5.45
CA GLY A 8 7.97 -2.61 -6.36
C GLY A 8 7.17 -1.49 -5.69
N LEU A 9 6.22 -1.85 -4.82
CA LEU A 9 5.43 -0.86 -4.05
C LEU A 9 6.29 0.02 -3.14
N LEU A 10 7.33 -0.55 -2.55
CA LEU A 10 8.23 0.17 -1.66
C LEU A 10 9.09 1.17 -2.44
N HIS A 11 9.57 0.79 -3.64
CA HIS A 11 10.30 1.70 -4.52
C HIS A 11 9.42 2.88 -4.94
N LEU A 12 8.19 2.60 -5.39
CA LEU A 12 7.26 3.64 -5.80
C LEU A 12 6.99 4.65 -4.67
N ARG A 13 6.59 4.15 -3.49
CA ARG A 13 6.25 5.02 -2.36
C ARG A 13 7.46 5.82 -1.87
N ARG A 14 8.66 5.23 -1.89
CA ARG A 14 9.90 5.92 -1.53
C ARG A 14 10.24 7.02 -2.53
N LEU A 15 10.07 6.77 -3.82
CA LEU A 15 10.33 7.73 -4.87
C LEU A 15 9.37 8.92 -4.76
N LEU A 16 8.08 8.67 -4.57
CA LEU A 16 7.08 9.73 -4.33
C LEU A 16 7.42 10.56 -3.09
N LEU A 17 7.82 9.92 -1.99
CA LEU A 17 8.20 10.60 -0.76
C LEU A 17 9.41 11.50 -0.98
N VAL A 18 10.47 11.00 -1.63
CA VAL A 18 11.68 11.78 -1.92
C VAL A 18 11.38 12.93 -2.89
N VAL A 19 10.54 12.73 -3.90
CA VAL A 19 10.15 13.80 -4.84
C VAL A 19 9.39 14.92 -4.13
N TRP A 20 8.31 14.59 -3.41
CA TRP A 20 7.49 15.60 -2.74
C TRP A 20 8.23 16.32 -1.62
N LEU A 21 8.92 15.56 -0.76
CA LEU A 21 9.61 16.13 0.38
C LEU A 21 10.94 16.78 -0.02
N GLY A 22 11.58 16.30 -1.08
CA GLY A 22 12.72 16.94 -1.71
C GLY A 22 12.34 18.30 -2.29
N LEU A 23 11.20 18.39 -3.00
CA LEU A 23 10.68 19.67 -3.50
C LEU A 23 10.37 20.64 -2.35
N LEU A 24 9.75 20.15 -1.26
CA LEU A 24 9.52 20.95 -0.05
C LEU A 24 10.83 21.40 0.60
N THR A 25 11.84 20.54 0.67
CA THR A 25 13.16 20.87 1.23
C THR A 25 13.83 21.96 0.40
N VAL A 26 13.81 21.82 -0.94
CA VAL A 26 14.35 22.83 -1.85
C VAL A 26 13.61 24.15 -1.71
N ALA A 27 12.27 24.14 -1.66
CA ALA A 27 11.49 25.35 -1.43
C ALA A 27 11.81 26.00 -0.08
N ALA A 28 11.94 25.20 0.99
CA ALA A 28 12.27 25.66 2.34
C ALA A 28 13.71 26.17 2.49
N VAL A 29 14.63 25.84 1.56
CA VAL A 29 16.01 26.35 1.54
C VAL A 29 16.12 27.56 0.61
N VAL A 30 15.59 27.46 -0.60
CA VAL A 30 15.77 28.44 -1.68
C VAL A 30 14.97 29.72 -1.40
N LEU A 31 13.72 29.63 -0.91
CA LEU A 31 12.97 30.85 -0.56
C LEU A 31 13.68 31.65 0.54
N PRO A 32 14.07 31.06 1.68
CA PRO A 32 14.78 31.84 2.70
C PRO A 32 16.15 32.33 2.24
N ALA A 33 16.91 31.53 1.48
CA ALA A 33 18.21 31.97 0.95
C ALA A 33 18.10 33.20 0.02
N LEU A 34 16.95 33.42 -0.62
CA LEU A 34 16.70 34.58 -1.49
C LEU A 34 16.14 35.80 -0.74
N PHE A 35 15.49 35.62 0.41
CA PHE A 35 14.69 36.67 1.06
C PHE A 35 15.05 36.93 2.54
N LEU A 36 15.83 36.08 3.21
CA LEU A 36 16.05 36.06 4.66
C LEU A 36 17.52 35.78 5.03
N ASP A 37 17.89 36.06 6.30
CA ASP A 37 19.20 35.74 6.88
C ASP A 37 19.54 34.23 6.86
N PRO A 38 20.83 33.83 6.76
CA PRO A 38 21.26 32.42 6.68
C PRO A 38 20.84 31.55 7.87
N LEU A 39 20.46 32.16 8.98
CA LEU A 39 19.99 31.48 10.20
C LEU A 39 18.71 30.66 9.96
N TRP A 40 17.92 31.03 8.93
CA TRP A 40 16.73 30.29 8.51
C TRP A 40 17.03 28.98 7.78
N ALA A 41 18.29 28.72 7.40
CA ALA A 41 18.70 27.42 6.86
C ALA A 41 18.46 26.26 7.83
N ALA A 42 18.38 26.54 9.14
CA ALA A 42 17.98 25.55 10.15
C ALA A 42 16.56 24.99 9.90
N LEU A 43 15.68 25.74 9.20
CA LEU A 43 14.35 25.28 8.84
C LEU A 43 14.38 24.10 7.85
N ALA A 44 15.48 23.92 7.11
CA ALA A 44 15.69 22.80 6.20
C ALA A 44 15.96 21.47 6.92
N LEU A 45 16.37 21.51 8.20
CA LEU A 45 16.56 20.31 9.01
C LEU A 45 15.24 19.58 9.25
N LEU A 46 14.11 20.31 9.32
CA LEU A 46 12.81 19.73 9.56
C LEU A 46 12.34 18.79 8.43
N PRO A 47 12.25 19.22 7.15
CA PRO A 47 11.88 18.32 6.07
C PRO A 47 12.93 17.23 5.82
N LEU A 48 14.21 17.47 6.13
CA LEU A 48 15.23 16.42 6.08
C LEU A 48 15.02 15.33 7.16
N ALA A 49 14.64 15.72 8.37
CA ALA A 49 14.30 14.77 9.43
C ALA A 49 13.02 13.99 9.08
N LEU A 50 12.02 14.66 8.50
CA LEU A 50 10.77 14.04 8.05
C LEU A 50 10.99 13.06 6.89
N THR A 51 11.96 13.32 5.99
CA THR A 51 12.29 12.38 4.89
C THR A 51 12.89 11.11 5.44
N ALA A 52 13.89 11.24 6.33
CA ALA A 52 14.53 10.10 6.95
C ALA A 52 13.54 9.26 7.78
N TRP A 53 12.68 9.92 8.55
CA TRP A 53 11.61 9.26 9.31
C TRP A 53 10.64 8.52 8.39
N GLY A 54 10.13 9.20 7.37
CA GLY A 54 9.20 8.66 6.39
C GLY A 54 9.77 7.45 5.66
N TRP A 55 11.06 7.49 5.28
CA TRP A 55 11.76 6.38 4.62
C TRP A 55 11.78 5.10 5.47
N VAL A 56 12.10 5.25 6.76
CA VAL A 56 12.11 4.13 7.72
C VAL A 56 10.69 3.59 7.93
N MET A 57 9.71 4.49 8.12
CA MET A 57 8.31 4.09 8.33
C MET A 57 7.72 3.37 7.12
N LEU A 58 8.02 3.81 5.89
CA LEU A 58 7.59 3.13 4.67
C LEU A 58 8.16 1.71 4.57
N GLY A 59 9.44 1.55 4.93
CA GLY A 59 10.10 0.25 4.97
C GLY A 59 9.46 -0.69 6.00
N ARG A 60 9.14 -0.16 7.19
CA ARG A 60 8.43 -0.94 8.23
C ARG A 60 7.01 -1.27 7.81
N ASN A 61 6.30 -0.33 7.18
CA ASN A 61 4.96 -0.54 6.67
C ASN A 61 4.96 -1.68 5.65
N TRP A 62 5.77 -1.60 4.60
CA TRP A 62 5.88 -2.66 3.59
C TRP A 62 6.18 -4.04 4.20
N ARG A 63 7.11 -4.13 5.18
CA ARG A 63 7.41 -5.40 5.88
C ARG A 63 6.25 -5.94 6.73
N SER A 64 5.34 -5.08 7.15
CA SER A 64 4.17 -5.48 7.94
C SER A 64 3.07 -6.12 7.10
N TRP A 65 3.01 -5.78 5.81
CA TRP A 65 1.99 -6.31 4.90
C TRP A 65 2.25 -7.76 4.53
N ARG A 66 1.27 -8.61 4.82
CA ARG A 66 1.27 -10.03 4.47
C ARG A 66 -0.15 -10.48 4.18
N TYR A 67 -0.30 -11.41 3.24
CA TYR A 67 -1.57 -12.09 3.01
C TYR A 67 -1.36 -13.60 3.07
N ALA A 68 -2.42 -14.35 3.33
CA ALA A 68 -2.41 -15.80 3.30
C ALA A 68 -3.75 -16.32 2.80
N GLU A 69 -3.70 -17.07 1.71
CA GLU A 69 -4.83 -17.84 1.20
C GLU A 69 -4.94 -19.13 2.03
N ARG A 70 -6.10 -19.34 2.68
CA ARG A 70 -6.48 -20.61 3.30
C ARG A 70 -7.62 -21.25 2.50
N ALA A 71 -8.06 -22.44 2.95
CA ALA A 71 -9.10 -23.22 2.28
C ALA A 71 -10.47 -22.51 2.26
N ASP A 72 -10.80 -21.77 3.33
CA ASP A 72 -12.15 -21.17 3.50
C ASP A 72 -12.14 -19.64 3.61
N ASP A 73 -10.98 -19.04 3.89
CA ASP A 73 -10.81 -17.61 4.11
C ASP A 73 -9.49 -17.06 3.56
N LEU A 74 -9.49 -15.75 3.29
CA LEU A 74 -8.30 -14.96 2.96
C LEU A 74 -7.93 -14.11 4.18
N LEU A 75 -6.70 -14.26 4.66
CA LEU A 75 -6.17 -13.47 5.76
C LEU A 75 -5.26 -12.37 5.23
N ILE A 76 -5.46 -11.15 5.72
CA ILE A 76 -4.63 -9.99 5.40
C ILE A 76 -4.17 -9.37 6.71
N SER A 77 -2.86 -9.29 6.91
CA SER A 77 -2.22 -8.74 8.10
C SER A 77 -1.44 -7.48 7.70
N ARG A 78 -1.69 -6.36 8.37
CA ARG A 78 -1.03 -5.07 8.11
C ARG A 78 -0.79 -4.29 9.40
N GLY A 79 0.16 -3.36 9.35
CA GLY A 79 0.34 -2.32 10.37
C GLY A 79 1.66 -2.38 11.13
N VAL A 80 2.18 -1.19 11.47
CA VAL A 80 3.53 -0.99 12.04
C VAL A 80 3.51 -0.82 13.55
N LEU A 81 2.69 0.09 14.06
CA LEU A 81 2.50 0.33 15.50
C LEU A 81 1.28 -0.44 16.02
N TRP A 82 0.18 -0.44 15.25
CA TRP A 82 -1.02 -1.22 15.51
C TRP A 82 -1.13 -2.30 14.45
N ARG A 83 -1.34 -3.53 14.88
CA ARG A 83 -1.42 -4.69 13.99
C ARG A 83 -2.89 -5.01 13.76
N GLU A 84 -3.30 -4.96 12.50
CA GLU A 84 -4.66 -5.19 12.05
C GLU A 84 -4.66 -6.47 11.21
N GLU A 85 -5.50 -7.43 11.57
CA GLU A 85 -5.68 -8.67 10.82
C GLU A 85 -7.14 -8.77 10.38
N THR A 86 -7.35 -8.75 9.07
CA THR A 86 -8.66 -8.87 8.44
C THR A 86 -8.81 -10.28 7.90
N VAL A 87 -9.90 -10.94 8.28
CA VAL A 87 -10.26 -12.28 7.78
C VAL A 87 -11.45 -12.13 6.85
N VAL A 88 -11.28 -12.52 5.60
CA VAL A 88 -12.29 -12.40 4.54
C VAL A 88 -12.76 -13.80 4.13
N PRO A 89 -13.95 -14.24 4.57
CA PRO A 89 -14.51 -15.52 4.13
C PRO A 89 -14.92 -15.46 2.66
N TYR A 90 -14.60 -16.49 1.87
CA TYR A 90 -14.93 -16.49 0.43
C TYR A 90 -16.44 -16.41 0.18
N GLY A 91 -17.27 -17.08 0.99
CA GLY A 91 -18.73 -17.02 0.89
C GLY A 91 -19.37 -15.67 1.26
N ARG A 92 -18.58 -14.69 1.74
CA ARG A 92 -19.04 -13.32 2.02
C ARG A 92 -18.43 -12.28 1.08
N MET A 93 -17.64 -12.73 0.12
CA MET A 93 -17.02 -11.89 -0.89
C MET A 93 -18.05 -11.56 -1.96
N GLN A 94 -18.27 -10.28 -2.20
CA GLN A 94 -19.29 -9.84 -3.15
C GLN A 94 -18.66 -9.39 -4.46
N LEU A 95 -17.56 -8.63 -4.36
CA LEU A 95 -16.93 -8.00 -5.50
C LEU A 95 -15.43 -7.94 -5.30
N VAL A 96 -14.69 -8.39 -6.32
CA VAL A 96 -13.22 -8.34 -6.36
C VAL A 96 -12.82 -7.51 -7.56
N GLU A 97 -12.18 -6.38 -7.29
CA GLU A 97 -11.73 -5.45 -8.33
C GLU A 97 -10.22 -5.35 -8.34
N VAL A 98 -9.66 -5.23 -9.55
CA VAL A 98 -8.25 -4.90 -9.75
C VAL A 98 -8.19 -3.43 -10.14
N THR A 99 -7.61 -2.61 -9.27
CA THR A 99 -7.44 -1.18 -9.50
C THR A 99 -5.97 -0.87 -9.77
N SER A 100 -5.70 0.04 -10.71
CA SER A 100 -4.35 0.54 -10.97
C SER A 100 -4.40 2.04 -11.18
N GLY A 101 -3.87 2.79 -10.22
CA GLY A 101 -3.74 4.25 -10.36
C GLY A 101 -2.77 4.61 -11.49
N PRO A 102 -2.78 5.86 -12.02
CA PRO A 102 -1.87 6.28 -13.09
C PRO A 102 -0.39 6.05 -12.76
N VAL A 103 -0.03 6.32 -11.50
CA VAL A 103 1.33 6.14 -10.99
C VAL A 103 1.65 4.65 -10.80
N GLU A 104 0.73 3.86 -10.27
CA GLU A 104 0.92 2.42 -10.11
C GLU A 104 1.09 1.72 -11.46
N ARG A 105 0.27 2.09 -12.44
CA ARG A 105 0.34 1.60 -13.82
C ARG A 105 1.69 1.92 -14.48
N HIS A 106 2.22 3.11 -14.25
CA HIS A 106 3.55 3.47 -14.75
C HIS A 106 4.67 2.61 -14.15
N PHE A 107 4.52 2.20 -12.88
CA PHE A 107 5.46 1.32 -12.19
C PHE A 107 5.16 -0.17 -12.39
N GLY A 108 4.17 -0.52 -13.21
CA GLY A 108 3.77 -1.91 -13.43
C GLY A 108 3.21 -2.55 -12.16
N LEU A 109 2.40 -1.82 -11.40
CA LEU A 109 1.76 -2.27 -10.16
C LEU A 109 0.24 -2.18 -10.28
N ALA A 110 -0.45 -3.08 -9.59
CA ALA A 110 -1.88 -3.09 -9.43
C ALA A 110 -2.26 -3.44 -7.98
N SER A 111 -3.47 -3.07 -7.59
CA SER A 111 -4.01 -3.30 -6.26
C SER A 111 -5.29 -4.13 -6.37
N VAL A 112 -5.45 -5.15 -5.54
CA VAL A 112 -6.68 -5.95 -5.49
C VAL A 112 -7.53 -5.47 -4.33
N GLN A 113 -8.76 -5.08 -4.62
CA GLN A 113 -9.73 -4.60 -3.65
C GLN A 113 -10.88 -5.60 -3.51
N LEU A 114 -11.14 -5.97 -2.27
CA LEU A 114 -12.08 -7.00 -1.87
C LEU A 114 -13.20 -6.31 -1.11
N HIS A 115 -14.38 -6.31 -1.73
CA HIS A 115 -15.60 -5.81 -1.12
C HIS A 115 -16.44 -6.98 -0.63
N THR A 116 -16.81 -6.88 0.63
CA THR A 116 -17.52 -7.92 1.36
C THR A 116 -18.84 -7.38 1.86
N ALA A 117 -19.74 -8.28 2.26
CA ALA A 117 -21.05 -7.88 2.80
C ALA A 117 -20.95 -7.02 4.08
N ALA A 118 -19.79 -6.99 4.74
CA ALA A 118 -19.55 -6.17 5.92
C ALA A 118 -18.32 -5.29 5.70
N ALA A 119 -18.49 -3.96 5.83
CA ALA A 119 -17.37 -3.02 5.67
C ALA A 119 -16.17 -3.29 6.59
N ALA A 120 -16.38 -3.96 7.73
CA ALA A 120 -15.29 -4.36 8.63
C ALA A 120 -14.38 -5.47 8.06
N THR A 121 -14.84 -6.21 7.06
CA THR A 121 -14.08 -7.26 6.37
C THR A 121 -13.61 -6.83 4.97
N ASP A 122 -13.85 -5.57 4.58
CA ASP A 122 -13.28 -5.05 3.34
C ASP A 122 -11.77 -4.97 3.44
N ALA A 123 -11.10 -5.40 2.37
CA ALA A 123 -9.66 -5.50 2.37
C ALA A 123 -9.07 -5.06 1.04
N THR A 124 -7.82 -4.61 1.07
CA THR A 124 -7.09 -4.18 -0.12
C THR A 124 -5.67 -4.68 -0.03
N ILE A 125 -5.20 -5.32 -1.09
CA ILE A 125 -3.82 -5.80 -1.22
C ILE A 125 -3.14 -4.91 -2.26
N PRO A 126 -2.34 -3.92 -1.82
CA PRO A 126 -1.75 -2.94 -2.73
C PRO A 126 -0.46 -3.44 -3.38
N GLY A 127 -0.20 -2.97 -4.59
CA GLY A 127 1.13 -3.06 -5.22
C GLY A 127 1.59 -4.47 -5.55
N LEU A 128 0.67 -5.30 -6.03
CA LEU A 128 0.95 -6.58 -6.69
C LEU A 128 1.38 -6.35 -8.14
N ASP A 129 2.07 -7.32 -8.73
CA ASP A 129 2.28 -7.34 -10.17
C ASP A 129 0.92 -7.51 -10.88
N PRO A 130 0.66 -6.85 -12.02
CA PRO A 130 -0.63 -6.89 -12.71
C PRO A 130 -1.12 -8.31 -13.00
N ALA A 131 -0.22 -9.19 -13.47
CA ALA A 131 -0.55 -10.59 -13.73
C ALA A 131 -0.90 -11.36 -12.43
N GLU A 132 -0.23 -11.05 -11.32
CA GLU A 132 -0.52 -11.66 -10.02
C GLU A 132 -1.84 -11.12 -9.43
N ALA A 133 -2.12 -9.84 -9.64
CA ALA A 133 -3.39 -9.21 -9.25
C ALA A 133 -4.58 -9.83 -10.02
N GLU A 134 -4.43 -10.06 -11.32
CA GLU A 134 -5.44 -10.74 -12.15
C GLU A 134 -5.61 -12.19 -11.73
N ARG A 135 -4.52 -12.94 -11.55
CA ARG A 135 -4.56 -14.33 -11.05
C ARG A 135 -5.27 -14.42 -9.71
N LEU A 136 -4.98 -13.50 -8.80
CA LEU A 136 -5.59 -13.46 -7.47
C LEU A 136 -7.08 -13.10 -7.57
N ARG A 137 -7.46 -12.12 -8.38
CA ARG A 137 -8.87 -11.78 -8.64
C ARG A 137 -9.63 -13.01 -9.13
N ASP A 138 -9.15 -13.66 -10.20
CA ASP A 138 -9.87 -14.77 -10.82
C ASP A 138 -10.07 -15.92 -9.85
N ARG A 139 -9.03 -16.25 -9.08
CA ARG A 139 -9.10 -17.29 -8.04
C ARG A 139 -10.10 -16.94 -6.93
N LEU A 140 -10.10 -15.69 -6.48
CA LEU A 140 -10.99 -15.25 -5.40
C LEU A 140 -12.46 -15.19 -5.87
N THR A 141 -12.70 -14.77 -7.11
CA THR A 141 -14.02 -14.81 -7.74
C THR A 141 -14.52 -16.25 -7.88
N GLU A 142 -13.69 -17.17 -8.38
CA GLU A 142 -14.05 -18.60 -8.49
C GLU A 142 -14.42 -19.20 -7.13
N LEU A 143 -13.62 -18.93 -6.09
CA LEU A 143 -13.88 -19.40 -4.73
C LEU A 143 -15.14 -18.76 -4.12
N GLY A 144 -15.42 -17.49 -4.43
CA GLY A 144 -16.63 -16.79 -4.03
C GLY A 144 -17.88 -17.39 -4.67
N GLU A 145 -17.86 -17.63 -5.98
CA GLU A 145 -18.95 -18.24 -6.74
C GLU A 145 -19.24 -19.68 -6.28
N ALA A 146 -18.20 -20.51 -6.16
CA ALA A 146 -18.33 -21.90 -5.74
C ALA A 146 -18.96 -22.04 -4.34
N ARG A 147 -18.72 -21.07 -3.45
CA ARG A 147 -19.29 -21.06 -2.09
C ARG A 147 -20.65 -20.37 -2.02
N SER A 148 -20.91 -19.37 -2.86
CA SER A 148 -22.24 -18.75 -2.95
C SER A 148 -23.28 -19.67 -3.59
N ALA A 149 -22.87 -20.58 -4.47
CA ALA A 149 -23.76 -21.55 -5.13
C ALA A 149 -24.03 -22.82 -4.29
N GLY A 150 -23.27 -23.02 -3.21
CA GLY A 150 -23.38 -24.18 -2.32
C GLY A 150 -24.26 -23.98 -1.09
N LEU A 151 -24.99 -22.85 -1.01
CA LEU A 151 -25.98 -22.51 0.03
C LEU A 151 -27.39 -22.55 -0.57
#